data_AF-A0A520Q2H0-F1
#
_entry.id   AF-A0A520Q2H0-F1
#
_cell.length_a   1.000
_cell.length_b   1.000
_cell.length_c   1.000
_cell.angle_alpha   90.00
_cell.angle_beta   90.00
_cell.angle_gamma   90.00
#
_symmetry.space_group_name_H-M   'P 1'
#
loop_
_entity.id
_entity.type
_entity.pdbx_description
1 polymer ?
#
loop_
_entity_poly.entity_id
_entity_poly.type
_entity_poly.pdbx_seq_one_letter_code
_entity_poly.pdbx_strand_id
1 'polypeptide(L)'
;MKAEVQLVREVLEGALAPAVATSVLFEALDRWDRGIPADAGEVLELVRGPLALALARKLDEDGASQLVAILEARLVQSAPPPSSSDAASDSDFEVDVEIDLEEDLVSPFVDAEDELTSTTQMAAVSHPVSVLVVSGEPQFGLLLKATLGEDRVHTLTVKDDAALRHATFSANPQLVVVDATAPPNMRSDELAAALTRLPDATLPVLWALDTPFGRETRSQIQGGHPQSGGMRTLFLEREEGIEPLLDLILSRFRRRSTIPPPS
;
A
#
# COMPACT_ATOMS: atom_id res chain seq x y z
N MET A 1 -7.28 7.64 -6.03
CA MET A 1 -7.59 6.23 -5.68
C MET A 1 -9.11 6.06 -5.59
N LYS A 2 -9.69 4.88 -5.92
CA LYS A 2 -11.16 4.69 -5.86
C LYS A 2 -11.63 4.59 -4.41
N ALA A 3 -12.82 5.14 -4.12
CA ALA A 3 -13.35 5.27 -2.77
C ALA A 3 -13.57 3.91 -2.09
N GLU A 4 -13.91 2.88 -2.86
CA GLU A 4 -14.20 1.54 -2.37
C GLU A 4 -12.94 0.79 -1.93
N VAL A 5 -11.83 0.90 -2.69
CA VAL A 5 -10.54 0.34 -2.28
C VAL A 5 -9.99 1.07 -1.05
N GLN A 6 -10.23 2.38 -0.97
CA GLN A 6 -9.91 3.17 0.22
C GLN A 6 -10.69 2.67 1.45
N LEU A 7 -12.00 2.44 1.32
CA LEU A 7 -12.84 1.90 2.38
C LEU A 7 -12.31 0.55 2.88
N VAL A 8 -11.97 -0.36 1.97
CA VAL A 8 -11.38 -1.66 2.33
C VAL A 8 -10.10 -1.46 3.16
N ARG A 9 -9.20 -0.57 2.72
CA ARG A 9 -7.98 -0.27 3.48
C ARG A 9 -8.30 0.29 4.86
N GLU A 10 -9.22 1.24 4.96
CA GLU A 10 -9.58 1.87 6.24
C GLU A 10 -10.16 0.85 7.23
N VAL A 11 -11.03 -0.04 6.76
CA VAL A 11 -11.58 -1.13 7.59
C VAL A 11 -10.49 -2.10 8.04
N LEU A 12 -9.59 -2.51 7.13
CA LEU A 12 -8.47 -3.39 7.48
C LEU A 12 -7.51 -2.74 8.48
N GLU A 13 -7.19 -1.45 8.31
CA GLU A 13 -6.32 -0.70 9.23
C GLU A 13 -6.99 -0.43 10.59
N GLY A 14 -8.32 -0.39 10.66
CA GLY A 14 -9.06 -0.31 11.92
C GLY A 14 -9.13 -1.62 12.69
N ALA A 15 -9.05 -2.76 12.00
CA ALA A 15 -9.16 -4.09 12.60
C ALA A 15 -7.81 -4.78 12.85
N LEU A 16 -6.77 -4.43 12.09
CA LEU A 16 -5.48 -5.13 12.09
C LEU A 16 -4.32 -4.15 12.35
N ALA A 17 -3.18 -4.70 12.77
CA ALA A 17 -1.94 -3.93 12.79
C ALA A 17 -1.63 -3.36 11.38
N PRO A 18 -1.20 -2.10 11.22
CA PRO A 18 -1.08 -1.46 9.91
C PRO A 18 -0.21 -2.22 8.89
N ALA A 19 0.87 -2.86 9.35
CA ALA A 19 1.72 -3.68 8.50
C ALA A 19 0.98 -4.91 7.95
N VAL A 20 0.18 -5.57 8.79
CA VAL A 20 -0.63 -6.74 8.40
C VAL A 20 -1.75 -6.33 7.45
N ALA A 21 -2.47 -5.24 7.76
CA ALA A 21 -3.52 -4.70 6.89
C ALA A 21 -2.99 -4.41 5.48
N THR A 22 -1.85 -3.73 5.39
CA THR A 22 -1.24 -3.37 4.10
C THR A 22 -0.78 -4.60 3.33
N SER A 23 -0.14 -5.57 3.99
CA SER A 23 0.36 -6.77 3.31
C SER A 23 -0.77 -7.67 2.80
N VAL A 24 -1.82 -7.86 3.59
CA VAL A 24 -3.02 -8.60 3.21
C VAL A 24 -3.70 -7.96 2.01
N LEU A 25 -3.89 -6.64 2.02
CA LEU A 25 -4.50 -5.93 0.90
C LEU A 25 -3.65 -6.02 -0.36
N PHE A 26 -2.33 -5.86 -0.24
CA PHE A 26 -1.42 -5.97 -1.38
C PHE A 26 -1.50 -7.36 -1.99
N GLU A 27 -1.40 -8.39 -1.17
CA GLU A 27 -1.45 -9.76 -1.65
C GLU A 27 -2.79 -10.10 -2.31
N ALA A 28 -3.90 -9.61 -1.76
CA ALA A 28 -5.21 -9.80 -2.36
C ALA A 28 -5.30 -9.16 -3.75
N LEU A 29 -4.82 -7.92 -3.90
CA LEU A 29 -4.82 -7.21 -5.17
C LEU A 29 -3.83 -7.79 -6.19
N ASP A 30 -2.69 -8.30 -5.74
CA ASP A 30 -1.71 -8.99 -6.60
C ASP A 30 -2.32 -10.26 -7.20
N ARG A 31 -3.04 -11.05 -6.37
CA ARG A 31 -3.73 -12.27 -6.80
C ARG A 31 -4.97 -12.03 -7.66
N TRP A 32 -5.53 -10.82 -7.65
CA TRP A 32 -6.72 -10.47 -8.43
C TRP A 32 -6.45 -10.48 -9.95
N ASP A 33 -5.21 -10.26 -10.38
CA ASP A 33 -4.70 -10.34 -11.77
C ASP A 33 -5.48 -9.52 -12.83
N ARG A 34 -6.42 -8.68 -12.40
CA ARG A 34 -7.22 -7.76 -13.26
C ARG A 34 -6.91 -6.29 -12.97
N GLY A 35 -5.81 -6.01 -12.28
CA GLY A 35 -5.40 -4.66 -11.88
C GLY A 35 -6.11 -4.14 -10.63
N ILE A 36 -6.42 -2.84 -10.58
CA ILE A 36 -7.16 -2.25 -9.46
C ILE A 36 -8.66 -2.37 -9.74
N PRO A 37 -9.47 -2.95 -8.82
CA PRO A 37 -10.91 -3.06 -8.99
C PRO A 37 -11.55 -1.73 -9.39
N ALA A 38 -12.43 -1.80 -10.39
CA ALA A 38 -13.00 -0.63 -11.04
C ALA A 38 -14.30 -0.14 -10.38
N ASP A 39 -15.04 -1.00 -9.71
CA ASP A 39 -16.32 -0.64 -9.10
C ASP A 39 -16.59 -1.48 -7.85
N ALA A 40 -17.67 -1.15 -7.14
CA ALA A 40 -18.06 -1.85 -5.93
C ALA A 40 -18.28 -3.36 -6.13
N GLY A 41 -18.73 -3.78 -7.32
CA GLY A 41 -18.91 -5.19 -7.66
C GLY A 41 -17.58 -5.92 -7.74
N GLU A 42 -16.60 -5.37 -8.46
CA GLU A 42 -15.24 -5.92 -8.52
C GLU A 42 -14.55 -5.90 -7.14
N VAL A 43 -14.78 -4.87 -6.32
CA VAL A 43 -14.26 -4.83 -4.94
C VAL A 43 -14.91 -5.92 -4.08
N LEU A 44 -16.20 -6.19 -4.25
CA LEU A 44 -16.88 -7.26 -3.53
C LEU A 44 -16.36 -8.65 -3.95
N GLU A 45 -16.10 -8.86 -5.25
CA GLU A 45 -15.44 -10.08 -5.76
C GLU A 45 -14.03 -10.24 -5.18
N LEU A 46 -13.25 -9.15 -5.10
CA LEU A 46 -11.94 -9.13 -4.43
C LEU A 46 -12.05 -9.55 -2.96
N VAL A 47 -13.01 -8.96 -2.23
CA VAL A 47 -13.23 -9.21 -0.79
C VAL A 47 -13.57 -10.68 -0.55
N ARG A 48 -14.51 -11.24 -1.34
CA ARG A 48 -14.99 -12.62 -1.21
C ARG A 48 -13.98 -13.68 -1.64
N GLY A 49 -13.08 -13.34 -2.55
CA GLY A 49 -12.09 -14.27 -3.09
C GLY A 49 -10.70 -14.01 -2.53
N PRO A 50 -9.82 -13.31 -3.27
CA PRO A 50 -8.42 -13.14 -2.90
C PRO A 50 -8.19 -12.56 -1.50
N LEU A 51 -9.00 -11.61 -1.05
CA LEU A 51 -8.83 -10.99 0.26
C LEU A 51 -9.20 -11.94 1.40
N ALA A 52 -10.32 -12.65 1.31
CA ALA A 52 -10.68 -13.70 2.27
C ALA A 52 -9.57 -14.75 2.41
N LEU A 53 -8.98 -15.18 1.28
CA LEU A 53 -7.84 -16.12 1.27
C LEU A 53 -6.55 -15.54 1.86
N ALA A 54 -6.32 -14.23 1.74
CA ALA A 54 -5.19 -13.56 2.37
C ALA A 54 -5.39 -13.41 3.88
N LEU A 55 -6.60 -13.04 4.31
CA LEU A 55 -6.97 -12.95 5.72
C LEU A 55 -6.85 -14.30 6.43
N ALA A 56 -7.37 -15.39 5.84
CA ALA A 56 -7.32 -16.73 6.41
C ALA A 56 -5.89 -17.28 6.61
N ARG A 57 -4.86 -16.65 6.03
CA ARG A 57 -3.45 -17.01 6.24
C ARG A 57 -2.78 -16.21 7.36
N LYS A 58 -3.41 -15.12 7.81
CA LYS A 58 -2.89 -14.24 8.87
C LYS A 58 -3.73 -14.31 10.14
N LEU A 59 -5.00 -14.71 10.02
CA LEU A 59 -5.98 -14.81 11.09
C LEU A 59 -6.48 -16.25 11.22
N ASP A 60 -7.19 -16.53 12.30
CA ASP A 60 -8.02 -17.74 12.40
C ASP A 60 -9.25 -17.63 11.48
N GLU A 61 -9.92 -18.77 11.28
CA GLU A 61 -11.06 -18.90 10.35
C GLU A 61 -12.23 -17.98 10.75
N ASP A 62 -12.51 -17.90 12.04
CA ASP A 62 -13.59 -17.05 12.58
C ASP A 62 -13.28 -15.56 12.39
N GLY A 63 -12.07 -15.11 12.74
CA GLY A 63 -11.65 -13.73 12.58
C GLY A 63 -11.61 -13.27 11.12
N ALA A 64 -11.12 -14.14 10.21
CA ALA A 64 -11.14 -13.87 8.78
C ALA A 64 -12.58 -13.73 8.26
N SER A 65 -13.48 -14.64 8.64
CA SER A 65 -14.88 -14.64 8.21
C SER A 65 -15.64 -13.42 8.72
N GLN A 66 -15.43 -13.04 9.98
CA GLN A 66 -16.05 -11.85 10.56
C GLN A 66 -15.60 -10.56 9.85
N LEU A 67 -14.31 -10.43 9.54
CA LEU A 67 -13.79 -9.24 8.88
C LEU A 67 -14.29 -9.12 7.43
N VAL A 68 -14.41 -10.25 6.72
CA VAL A 68 -15.05 -10.30 5.40
C VAL A 68 -16.50 -9.83 5.48
N ALA A 69 -17.28 -10.32 6.44
CA ALA A 69 -18.67 -9.91 6.62
C ALA A 69 -18.82 -8.40 6.89
N ILE A 70 -17.94 -7.81 7.71
CA ILE A 70 -17.90 -6.37 7.97
C ILE A 70 -17.63 -5.58 6.68
N LEU A 71 -16.63 -6.02 5.90
CA LEU A 71 -16.27 -5.38 4.63
C LEU A 71 -17.43 -5.42 3.63
N GLU A 72 -18.11 -6.56 3.51
CA GLU A 72 -19.28 -6.70 2.63
C GLU A 72 -20.40 -5.74 3.03
N ALA A 73 -20.76 -5.72 4.32
CA ALA A 73 -21.81 -4.84 4.83
C ALA A 73 -21.51 -3.36 4.55
N ARG A 74 -20.26 -2.93 4.77
CA ARG A 74 -19.82 -1.56 4.51
C ARG A 74 -19.83 -1.19 3.03
N LEU A 75 -19.44 -2.12 2.15
CA LEU A 75 -19.46 -1.90 0.70
C LEU A 75 -20.89 -1.77 0.17
N VAL A 76 -21.82 -2.60 0.67
CA VAL A 76 -23.24 -2.52 0.28
C VAL A 76 -23.87 -1.21 0.76
N GLN A 77 -23.58 -0.77 1.99
CA GLN A 77 -24.08 0.51 2.52
C GLN A 77 -23.51 1.74 1.79
N SER A 78 -22.29 1.63 1.25
CA SER A 78 -21.62 2.72 0.53
C SER A 78 -22.05 2.81 -0.94
N ALA A 79 -22.80 1.83 -1.45
CA ALA A 79 -23.31 1.87 -2.81
C ALA A 79 -24.35 3.00 -2.94
N PRO A 80 -24.29 3.82 -4.01
CA PRO A 80 -25.32 4.83 -4.24
C PRO A 80 -26.69 4.16 -4.36
N PRO A 81 -27.76 4.75 -3.79
CA PRO A 81 -29.09 4.19 -3.95
C PRO A 81 -29.42 4.08 -5.45
N PRO A 82 -30.10 3.00 -5.88
CA PRO A 82 -30.48 2.87 -7.27
C PRO A 82 -31.28 4.11 -7.66
N SER A 83 -30.85 4.80 -8.72
CA SER A 83 -31.57 5.94 -9.26
C SER A 83 -32.95 5.44 -9.71
N SER A 84 -33.96 5.73 -8.89
CA SER A 84 -35.32 5.27 -9.10
C SER A 84 -35.92 5.96 -10.32
N SER A 85 -35.99 5.26 -11.45
CA SER A 85 -37.17 5.28 -12.29
C SER A 85 -37.86 3.93 -12.16
N ASP A 86 -39.13 3.99 -11.75
CA ASP A 86 -40.14 2.93 -11.67
C ASP A 86 -40.20 2.12 -10.36
N ALA A 87 -40.92 2.73 -9.42
CA ALA A 87 -42.13 2.22 -8.77
C ALA A 87 -42.13 0.82 -8.11
N ALA A 88 -42.24 0.89 -6.78
CA ALA A 88 -43.11 0.08 -5.92
C ALA A 88 -42.92 -1.45 -5.95
N SER A 89 -42.25 -1.96 -4.93
CA SER A 89 -42.80 -3.13 -4.22
C SER A 89 -42.41 -3.12 -2.76
N ASP A 90 -43.46 -3.29 -1.98
CA ASP A 90 -43.61 -3.31 -0.54
C ASP A 90 -42.91 -4.54 0.04
N SER A 91 -41.90 -4.35 0.89
CA SER A 91 -41.54 -5.30 1.94
C SER A 91 -40.60 -4.65 2.95
N ASP A 92 -41.20 -4.10 4.01
CA ASP A 92 -40.55 -3.81 5.29
C ASP A 92 -39.95 -5.10 5.87
N PHE A 93 -38.62 -5.13 5.98
CA PHE A 93 -37.90 -5.94 6.96
C PHE A 93 -36.77 -5.07 7.51
N GLU A 94 -37.10 -4.23 8.50
CA GLU A 94 -36.10 -3.63 9.38
C GLU A 94 -35.55 -4.74 10.27
N VAL A 95 -34.30 -5.15 10.03
CA VAL A 95 -33.53 -5.95 10.97
C VAL A 95 -32.75 -4.98 11.84
N ASP A 96 -33.29 -4.69 13.01
CA ASP A 96 -32.58 -4.02 14.10
C ASP A 96 -31.48 -4.95 14.60
N VAL A 97 -30.22 -4.60 14.33
CA VAL A 97 -29.06 -5.23 14.97
C VAL A 97 -28.60 -4.29 16.08
N GLU A 98 -29.18 -4.44 17.26
CA GLU A 98 -28.59 -3.91 18.50
C GLU A 98 -27.27 -4.67 18.74
N ILE A 99 -26.15 -3.97 18.53
CA ILE A 99 -24.83 -4.44 18.97
C ILE A 99 -24.66 -3.93 20.40
N ASP A 100 -24.79 -4.84 21.36
CA ASP A 100 -24.54 -4.60 22.78
C ASP A 100 -23.01 -4.51 22.98
N LEU A 101 -22.46 -3.29 22.92
CA LEU A 101 -21.09 -3.01 23.30
C LEU A 101 -21.11 -2.59 24.77
N GLU A 102 -20.78 -3.53 25.67
CA GLU A 102 -20.53 -3.24 27.08
C GLU A 102 -19.30 -2.31 27.19
N GLU A 103 -19.58 -1.01 27.21
CA GLU A 103 -18.65 0.05 27.62
C GLU A 103 -18.50 0.03 29.14
N ASP A 104 -17.44 -0.60 29.62
CA ASP A 104 -17.04 -0.53 31.02
C ASP A 104 -15.65 0.07 31.10
N LEU A 105 -15.55 1.40 31.29
CA LEU A 105 -14.48 2.08 32.04
C LEU A 105 -14.84 3.57 32.22
N VAL A 106 -15.56 3.85 33.31
CA VAL A 106 -15.77 5.20 33.85
C VAL A 106 -14.57 5.63 34.67
N SER A 107 -14.02 6.83 34.41
CA SER A 107 -13.72 7.75 35.51
C SER A 107 -13.55 9.20 35.08
N PRO A 108 -13.87 10.15 36.00
CA PRO A 108 -14.33 11.50 35.70
C PRO A 108 -13.18 12.51 35.73
N PHE A 109 -13.43 13.78 35.42
CA PHE A 109 -13.06 14.95 36.23
C PHE A 109 -13.27 16.27 35.42
N VAL A 110 -14.31 17.00 35.83
CA VAL A 110 -14.39 18.47 36.04
C VAL A 110 -14.47 19.43 34.85
N ASP A 111 -15.62 20.09 34.77
CA ASP A 111 -15.88 21.34 34.04
C ASP A 111 -15.03 22.51 34.55
N ALA A 112 -14.40 23.23 33.62
CA ALA A 112 -14.11 24.66 33.78
C ALA A 112 -14.02 25.29 32.38
N GLU A 113 -15.04 26.08 32.04
CA GLU A 113 -14.97 27.11 31.00
C GLU A 113 -13.87 28.12 31.36
N ASP A 114 -12.91 28.40 30.46
CA ASP A 114 -12.70 29.76 29.93
C ASP A 114 -11.57 29.83 28.87
N GLU A 115 -11.73 30.82 28.00
CA GLU A 115 -10.73 31.46 27.12
C GLU A 115 -10.13 30.69 25.92
N LEU A 116 -10.77 30.97 24.77
CA LEU A 116 -10.19 31.18 23.45
C LEU A 116 -8.68 31.48 23.43
N THR A 117 -7.87 30.43 23.25
CA THR A 117 -6.66 30.53 22.43
C THR A 117 -6.84 29.63 21.23
N SER A 118 -7.25 30.22 20.10
CA SER A 118 -7.22 29.58 18.79
C SER A 118 -5.76 29.32 18.41
N THR A 119 -5.18 28.23 18.92
CA THR A 119 -3.92 27.71 18.42
C THR A 119 -4.23 27.08 17.07
N THR A 120 -3.90 27.78 15.98
CA THR A 120 -3.87 27.19 14.65
C THR A 120 -2.92 26.00 14.70
N GLN A 121 -3.50 24.79 14.76
CA GLN A 121 -2.75 23.54 14.64
C GLN A 121 -2.01 23.61 13.29
N MET A 122 -0.70 23.79 13.33
CA MET A 122 0.13 23.64 12.14
C MET A 122 -0.01 22.18 11.69
N ALA A 123 -0.76 21.95 10.61
CA ALA A 123 -0.88 20.62 10.02
C ALA A 123 0.53 20.07 9.78
N ALA A 124 0.86 18.98 10.47
CA ALA A 124 2.12 18.29 10.26
C ALA A 124 2.12 17.71 8.84
N VAL A 125 2.77 18.40 7.90
CA VAL A 125 2.83 17.94 6.51
C VAL A 125 3.79 16.75 6.43
N SER A 126 3.24 15.53 6.47
CA SER A 126 3.94 14.32 6.07
C SER A 126 4.13 14.33 4.56
N HIS A 127 5.33 13.98 4.09
CA HIS A 127 5.59 13.86 2.64
C HIS A 127 5.54 12.37 2.26
N PRO A 128 4.79 12.01 1.22
CA PRO A 128 4.79 10.64 0.69
C PRO A 128 6.20 10.21 0.29
N VAL A 129 6.50 8.93 0.48
CA VAL A 129 7.79 8.35 0.05
C VAL A 129 7.78 8.25 -1.47
N SER A 130 8.75 8.90 -2.13
CA SER A 130 8.92 8.84 -3.58
C SER A 130 9.57 7.50 -3.97
N VAL A 131 8.82 6.66 -4.68
CA VAL A 131 9.24 5.34 -5.16
C VAL A 131 9.19 5.33 -6.69
N LEU A 132 10.34 5.11 -7.32
CA LEU A 132 10.44 4.88 -8.76
C LEU A 132 10.42 3.37 -9.02
N VAL A 133 9.41 2.88 -9.73
CA VAL A 133 9.28 1.48 -10.11
C VAL A 133 9.85 1.28 -11.51
N VAL A 134 10.76 0.34 -11.67
CA VAL A 134 11.30 -0.07 -12.97
C VAL A 134 10.66 -1.39 -13.35
N SER A 135 9.72 -1.36 -14.29
CA SER A 135 8.91 -2.52 -14.70
C SER A 135 8.45 -2.37 -16.14
N GLY A 136 8.21 -3.50 -16.82
CA GLY A 136 7.53 -3.54 -18.10
C GLY A 136 6.06 -3.13 -18.02
N GLU A 137 5.46 -3.24 -16.83
CA GLU A 137 4.04 -3.00 -16.59
C GLU A 137 3.80 -2.03 -15.42
N PRO A 138 2.74 -1.20 -15.46
CA PRO A 138 2.46 -0.23 -14.40
C PRO A 138 1.87 -0.85 -13.12
N GLN A 139 1.41 -2.12 -13.18
CA GLN A 139 0.59 -2.74 -12.14
C GLN A 139 1.23 -2.69 -10.76
N PHE A 140 2.50 -3.06 -10.63
CA PHE A 140 3.20 -3.06 -9.34
C PHE A 140 3.16 -1.69 -8.64
N GLY A 141 3.42 -0.61 -9.39
CA GLY A 141 3.35 0.76 -8.86
C GLY A 141 1.93 1.20 -8.49
N LEU A 142 0.91 0.72 -9.21
CA LEU A 142 -0.50 0.96 -8.89
C LEU A 142 -0.93 0.20 -7.63
N LEU A 143 -0.46 -1.04 -7.45
CA LEU A 143 -0.71 -1.85 -6.26
C LEU A 143 -0.12 -1.19 -5.01
N LEU A 144 1.13 -0.74 -5.06
CA LEU A 144 1.75 0.02 -3.96
C LEU A 144 0.93 1.27 -3.60
N LYS A 145 0.45 2.01 -4.60
CA LYS A 145 -0.36 3.22 -4.38
C LYS A 145 -1.72 2.90 -3.75
N ALA A 146 -2.39 1.85 -4.23
CA ALA A 146 -3.70 1.43 -3.71
C ALA A 146 -3.60 0.95 -2.25
N THR A 147 -2.54 0.21 -1.93
CA THR A 147 -2.35 -0.44 -0.63
C THR A 147 -1.86 0.53 0.45
N LEU A 148 -0.88 1.37 0.14
CA LEU A 148 -0.31 2.32 1.10
C LEU A 148 -1.08 3.64 1.16
N GLY A 149 -1.77 4.01 0.08
CA GLY A 149 -2.45 5.29 -0.06
C GLY A 149 -1.53 6.42 -0.52
N GLU A 150 -2.15 7.44 -1.13
CA GLU A 150 -1.43 8.55 -1.77
C GLU A 150 -0.67 9.44 -0.78
N ASP A 151 -1.08 9.43 0.49
CA ASP A 151 -0.44 10.20 1.57
C ASP A 151 0.88 9.55 2.04
N ARG A 152 1.05 8.25 1.81
CA ARG A 152 2.22 7.49 2.29
C ARG A 152 3.23 7.22 1.19
N VAL A 153 2.78 7.01 -0.05
CA VAL A 153 3.66 6.70 -1.18
C VAL A 153 3.26 7.48 -2.43
N HIS A 154 4.28 7.97 -3.14
CA HIS A 154 4.15 8.46 -4.50
C HIS A 154 4.92 7.52 -5.43
N THR A 155 4.22 6.88 -6.37
CA THR A 155 4.82 5.94 -7.31
C THR A 155 4.88 6.51 -8.72
N LEU A 156 5.99 6.26 -9.40
CA LEU A 156 6.15 6.49 -10.84
C LEU A 156 6.73 5.22 -11.46
N THR A 157 6.15 4.71 -12.55
CA THR A 157 6.68 3.52 -13.23
C THR A 157 7.37 3.90 -14.53
N VAL A 158 8.56 3.34 -14.75
CA VAL A 158 9.37 3.51 -15.96
C VAL A 158 9.79 2.15 -16.51
N LYS A 159 9.98 2.06 -17.82
CA LYS A 159 10.23 0.78 -18.51
C LYS A 159 11.58 0.67 -19.21
N ASP A 160 12.37 1.73 -19.28
CA ASP A 160 13.63 1.77 -20.03
C ASP A 160 14.66 2.71 -19.37
N ASP A 161 15.93 2.62 -19.80
CA ASP A 161 17.07 3.37 -19.22
C ASP A 161 16.89 4.88 -19.37
N ALA A 162 16.33 5.34 -20.50
CA ALA A 162 16.13 6.77 -20.74
C ALA A 162 15.11 7.36 -19.76
N ALA A 163 13.97 6.66 -19.59
CA ALA A 163 12.95 7.03 -18.62
C ALA A 163 13.45 6.94 -17.18
N LEU A 164 14.22 5.89 -16.84
CA LEU A 164 14.85 5.74 -15.52
C LEU A 164 15.77 6.92 -15.18
N ARG A 165 16.66 7.31 -16.10
CA ARG A 165 17.57 8.47 -15.88
C ARG A 165 16.79 9.76 -15.68
N HIS A 166 15.81 10.03 -16.54
CA HIS A 166 14.98 11.23 -16.45
C HIS A 166 14.18 11.29 -15.14
N ALA A 167 13.52 10.18 -14.77
CA ALA A 167 12.72 10.07 -13.56
C ALA A 167 13.56 10.16 -12.29
N THR A 168 14.76 9.57 -12.27
CA THR A 168 15.68 9.66 -11.13
C THR A 168 16.04 11.11 -10.83
N PHE A 169 16.30 11.92 -11.87
CA PHE A 169 16.63 13.34 -11.70
C PHE A 169 15.42 14.20 -11.32
N SER A 170 14.28 13.98 -11.99
CA SER A 170 13.08 14.83 -11.83
C SER A 170 12.27 14.52 -10.56
N ALA A 171 12.16 13.24 -10.18
CA ALA A 171 11.36 12.81 -9.03
C ALA A 171 12.17 12.61 -7.73
N ASN A 172 13.51 12.66 -7.83
CA ASN A 172 14.45 12.44 -6.72
C ASN A 172 14.01 11.30 -5.78
N PRO A 173 13.86 10.06 -6.31
CA PRO A 173 13.24 8.97 -5.58
C PRO A 173 14.10 8.52 -4.40
N GLN A 174 13.43 8.16 -3.29
CA GLN A 174 14.08 7.58 -2.12
C GLN A 174 14.35 6.09 -2.31
N LEU A 175 13.53 5.42 -3.13
CA LEU A 175 13.74 4.04 -3.55
C LEU A 175 13.57 3.92 -5.07
N VAL A 176 14.40 3.07 -5.67
CA VAL A 176 14.19 2.54 -7.02
C VAL A 176 13.90 1.05 -6.87
N VAL A 177 12.67 0.62 -7.17
CA VAL A 177 12.24 -0.78 -7.07
C VAL A 177 12.17 -1.37 -8.47
N VAL A 178 13.00 -2.35 -8.75
CA VAL A 178 12.91 -3.16 -9.97
C VAL A 178 11.95 -4.30 -9.71
N ASP A 179 10.88 -4.37 -10.49
CA ASP A 179 9.96 -5.49 -10.50
C ASP A 179 10.42 -6.53 -11.53
N ALA A 180 10.96 -7.64 -11.05
CA ALA A 180 11.44 -8.71 -11.92
C ALA A 180 10.34 -9.67 -12.38
N THR A 181 9.09 -9.50 -11.94
CA THR A 181 7.93 -10.30 -12.42
C THR A 181 7.44 -9.82 -13.78
N ALA A 182 7.52 -8.52 -14.02
CA ALA A 182 7.29 -7.88 -15.31
C ALA A 182 8.56 -7.14 -15.77
N PRO A 183 9.55 -7.84 -16.38
CA PRO A 183 10.82 -7.24 -16.72
C PRO A 183 10.69 -5.97 -17.57
N PRO A 184 11.47 -4.91 -17.29
CA PRO A 184 11.51 -3.71 -18.12
C PRO A 184 12.09 -4.02 -19.51
N ASN A 185 11.94 -3.07 -20.43
CA ASN A 185 12.58 -3.08 -21.75
C ASN A 185 14.08 -2.72 -21.64
N MET A 186 14.82 -3.47 -20.83
CA MET A 186 16.24 -3.33 -20.56
C MET A 186 16.85 -4.71 -20.38
N ARG A 187 18.09 -4.88 -20.85
CA ARG A 187 18.86 -6.10 -20.55
C ARG A 187 19.34 -6.07 -19.09
N SER A 188 19.57 -7.24 -18.50
CA SER A 188 19.99 -7.35 -17.09
C SER A 188 21.33 -6.66 -16.80
N ASP A 189 22.27 -6.69 -17.74
CA ASP A 189 23.55 -5.98 -17.67
C ASP A 189 23.37 -4.45 -17.75
N GLU A 190 22.49 -3.98 -18.63
CA GLU A 190 22.15 -2.56 -18.74
C GLU A 190 21.48 -2.02 -17.48
N LEU A 191 20.55 -2.79 -16.91
CA LEU A 191 19.87 -2.46 -15.67
C LEU A 191 20.84 -2.47 -14.48
N ALA A 192 21.68 -3.50 -14.34
CA ALA A 192 22.71 -3.53 -13.32
C ALA A 192 23.62 -2.29 -13.41
N ALA A 193 24.08 -1.94 -14.61
CA ALA A 193 24.86 -0.73 -14.83
C ALA A 193 24.08 0.56 -14.49
N ALA A 194 22.78 0.62 -14.78
CA ALA A 194 21.95 1.77 -14.43
C ALA A 194 21.80 1.96 -12.91
N LEU A 195 21.61 0.86 -12.16
CA LEU A 195 21.48 0.92 -10.70
C LEU A 195 22.75 1.42 -10.02
N THR A 196 23.94 1.14 -10.57
CA THR A 196 25.20 1.68 -10.04
C THR A 196 25.37 3.19 -10.23
N ARG A 197 24.57 3.82 -11.10
CA ARG A 197 24.60 5.26 -11.38
C ARG A 197 23.55 6.05 -10.61
N LEU A 198 22.76 5.39 -9.76
CA LEU A 198 21.78 6.07 -8.93
C LEU A 198 22.48 6.99 -7.92
N PRO A 199 21.82 8.10 -7.50
CA PRO A 199 22.34 8.94 -6.43
C PRO A 199 22.54 8.15 -5.14
N ASP A 200 23.56 8.52 -4.34
CA ASP A 200 23.88 7.86 -3.05
C ASP A 200 22.72 7.90 -2.04
N ALA A 201 21.75 8.80 -2.20
CA ALA A 201 20.58 8.89 -1.34
C ALA A 201 19.44 7.93 -1.76
N THR A 202 19.51 7.33 -2.94
CA THR A 202 18.47 6.47 -3.52
C THR A 202 18.81 5.01 -3.28
N LEU A 203 17.92 4.26 -2.63
CA LEU A 203 18.13 2.83 -2.39
C LEU A 203 17.59 1.98 -3.55
N PRO A 204 18.43 1.25 -4.29
CA PRO A 204 17.94 0.26 -5.24
C PRO A 204 17.47 -1.02 -4.54
N VAL A 205 16.33 -1.53 -4.99
CA VAL A 205 15.72 -2.78 -4.53
C VAL A 205 15.34 -3.62 -5.74
N LEU A 206 15.74 -4.90 -5.75
CA LEU A 206 15.32 -5.87 -6.75
C LEU A 206 14.28 -6.81 -6.13
N TRP A 207 13.03 -6.69 -6.57
CA TRP A 207 11.90 -7.52 -6.16
C TRP A 207 11.74 -8.74 -7.07
N ALA A 208 11.24 -9.84 -6.51
CA ALA A 208 11.01 -11.12 -7.19
C ALA A 208 12.29 -11.76 -7.75
N LEU A 209 13.27 -11.96 -6.86
CA LEU A 209 14.54 -12.60 -7.20
C LEU A 209 14.40 -14.07 -7.66
N ASP A 210 13.26 -14.69 -7.38
CA ASP A 210 12.87 -16.03 -7.85
C ASP A 210 12.63 -16.11 -9.37
N THR A 211 12.58 -14.99 -10.10
CA THR A 211 12.43 -15.02 -11.56
C THR A 211 13.78 -15.17 -12.29
N PRO A 212 13.80 -15.71 -13.53
CA PRO A 212 15.02 -15.77 -14.34
C PRO A 212 15.69 -14.40 -14.53
N PHE A 213 14.90 -13.36 -14.78
CA PHE A 213 15.39 -11.99 -14.94
C PHE A 213 15.98 -11.44 -13.64
N GLY A 214 15.34 -11.69 -12.49
CA GLY A 214 15.83 -11.29 -11.18
C GLY A 214 17.17 -11.93 -10.85
N ARG A 215 17.31 -13.25 -11.03
CA ARG A 215 18.57 -13.98 -10.80
C ARG A 215 19.70 -13.48 -11.68
N GLU A 216 19.45 -13.30 -12.98
CA GLU A 216 20.46 -12.81 -13.91
C GLU A 216 20.92 -11.40 -13.54
N THR A 217 19.97 -10.49 -13.27
CA THR A 217 20.28 -9.12 -12.85
C THR A 217 21.09 -9.08 -11.56
N ARG A 218 20.76 -9.93 -10.56
CA ARG A 218 21.58 -10.07 -9.34
C ARG A 218 23.00 -10.54 -9.66
N SER A 219 23.15 -11.54 -10.52
CA SER A 219 24.47 -12.03 -10.94
C SER A 219 25.30 -10.90 -11.56
N GLN A 220 24.71 -10.07 -12.42
CA GLN A 220 25.38 -8.92 -13.02
C GLN A 220 25.77 -7.85 -11.98
N ILE A 221 24.89 -7.56 -11.01
CA ILE A 221 25.18 -6.61 -9.91
C ILE A 221 26.33 -7.13 -9.03
N GLN A 222 26.33 -8.43 -8.70
CA GLN A 222 27.33 -9.04 -7.82
C GLN A 222 28.66 -9.32 -8.53
N GLY A 223 28.63 -9.58 -9.84
CA GLY A 223 29.81 -9.81 -10.67
C GLY A 223 30.54 -8.51 -11.09
N GLY A 224 29.89 -7.35 -10.97
CA GLY A 224 30.51 -6.04 -11.14
C GLY A 224 31.64 -5.80 -10.12
N HIS A 225 32.71 -5.12 -10.54
CA HIS A 225 33.91 -4.94 -9.71
C HIS A 225 33.61 -4.35 -8.31
N PRO A 226 34.11 -4.96 -7.22
CA PRO A 226 33.82 -4.58 -5.84
C PRO A 226 34.45 -3.24 -5.37
N GLN A 227 35.03 -2.45 -6.28
CA GLN A 227 35.73 -1.20 -5.96
C GLN A 227 34.85 0.05 -6.05
N SER A 228 33.62 -0.06 -6.53
CA SER A 228 32.63 1.01 -6.40
C SER A 228 32.04 0.94 -5.00
N GLY A 229 32.51 1.79 -4.07
CA GLY A 229 32.00 1.92 -2.70
C GLY A 229 30.57 2.46 -2.61
N GLY A 230 29.72 2.12 -3.58
CA GLY A 230 28.35 2.57 -3.72
C GLY A 230 27.34 1.72 -2.95
N MET A 231 26.18 2.34 -2.70
CA MET A 231 25.06 1.80 -1.95
C MET A 231 24.68 0.37 -2.38
N ARG A 232 24.50 -0.52 -1.39
CA ARG A 232 24.18 -1.93 -1.61
C ARG A 232 22.73 -2.07 -2.09
N THR A 233 22.53 -2.66 -3.27
CA THR A 233 21.20 -3.10 -3.73
C THR A 233 20.63 -4.14 -2.76
N LEU A 234 19.38 -3.95 -2.34
CA LEU A 234 18.63 -4.97 -1.62
C LEU A 234 17.98 -5.95 -2.58
N PHE A 235 17.98 -7.23 -2.23
CA PHE A 235 17.36 -8.29 -3.01
C PHE A 235 16.26 -8.90 -2.17
N LEU A 236 15.04 -8.95 -2.71
CA LEU A 236 13.88 -9.50 -2.03
C LEU A 236 13.28 -10.63 -2.87
N GLU A 237 12.94 -11.73 -2.20
CA GLU A 237 12.27 -12.87 -2.82
C GLU A 237 10.77 -12.73 -2.67
N ARG A 238 10.01 -13.11 -3.71
CA ARG A 238 8.54 -13.03 -3.64
C ARG A 238 7.96 -13.99 -2.60
N GLU A 239 8.63 -15.11 -2.35
CA GLU A 239 8.25 -16.11 -1.35
C GLU A 239 8.31 -15.56 0.09
N GLU A 240 9.12 -14.53 0.35
CA GLU A 240 9.19 -13.84 1.65
C GLU A 240 7.97 -12.96 1.92
N GLY A 241 7.10 -12.77 0.92
CA GLY A 241 6.01 -11.82 0.96
C GLY A 241 6.45 -10.39 0.68
N ILE A 242 5.48 -9.50 0.52
CA ILE A 242 5.71 -8.09 0.18
C ILE A 242 6.11 -7.25 1.41
N GLU A 243 5.89 -7.79 2.61
CA GLU A 243 6.12 -7.14 3.90
C GLU A 243 7.49 -6.45 3.99
N PRO A 244 8.63 -7.08 3.64
CA PRO A 244 9.93 -6.42 3.75
C PRO A 244 10.05 -5.17 2.88
N LEU A 245 9.41 -5.15 1.69
CA LEU A 245 9.39 -3.97 0.83
C LEU A 245 8.50 -2.87 1.42
N LEU A 246 7.33 -3.24 1.94
CA LEU A 246 6.42 -2.27 2.57
C LEU A 246 7.06 -1.63 3.80
N ASP A 247 7.72 -2.41 4.65
CA ASP A 247 8.45 -1.92 5.81
C ASP A 247 9.59 -0.97 5.40
N LEU A 248 10.30 -1.30 4.32
CA LEU A 248 11.35 -0.45 3.77
C LEU A 248 10.81 0.89 3.27
N ILE A 249 9.64 0.91 2.64
CA ILE A 249 8.96 2.14 2.23
C ILE A 249 8.51 2.91 3.47
N LEU A 250 7.79 2.27 4.40
CA LEU A 250 7.23 2.91 5.59
C LEU A 250 8.30 3.42 6.56
N SER A 251 9.47 2.79 6.65
CA SER A 251 10.60 3.27 7.47
C SER A 251 11.12 4.65 7.03
N ARG A 252 10.87 5.02 5.76
CA ARG A 252 11.21 6.33 5.19
C ARG A 252 10.07 7.33 5.31
N PHE A 253 8.86 6.87 5.63
CA PHE A 253 7.73 7.72 5.86
C PHE A 253 7.88 8.44 7.20
N ARG A 254 8.30 9.70 7.15
CA ARG A 254 8.46 10.53 8.34
C ARG A 254 7.12 11.15 8.74
N ARG A 255 6.47 10.58 9.76
CA ARG A 255 5.51 11.34 10.57
C ARG A 255 6.33 12.33 11.40
N ARG A 256 6.22 13.64 11.14
CA ARG A 256 6.84 14.63 12.03
C ARG A 256 6.19 14.51 13.41
N SER A 257 6.94 13.99 14.38
CA SER A 257 6.53 14.01 15.78
C SER A 257 6.56 15.46 16.25
N THR A 258 5.40 15.98 16.66
CA THR A 258 5.28 17.27 17.34
C THR A 258 5.81 17.12 18.76
N ILE A 259 7.13 17.15 18.93
CA ILE A 259 7.72 17.42 20.23
C ILE A 259 7.82 18.95 20.34
N PRO A 260 7.04 19.60 21.23
CA PRO A 260 7.19 21.04 21.45
C PRO A 260 8.61 21.32 22.00
N PRO A 261 9.23 22.47 21.65
CA PRO A 261 10.53 22.82 22.20
C PRO A 261 10.45 22.92 23.72
N PRO A 262 11.51 22.51 24.45
CA PRO A 262 11.54 22.69 25.91
C PRO A 262 11.44 24.19 26.23
N SER A 263 10.55 24.50 27.16
CA SER A 263 10.29 25.85 27.69
C SER A 263 11.51 26.45 28.39
#